data_AF-K2EG95-F1
#
_entry.id   AF-K2EG95-F1
#
_cell.length_a   1.000
_cell.length_b   1.000
_cell.length_c   1.000
_cell.angle_alpha   90.00
_cell.angle_beta   90.00
_cell.angle_gamma   90.00
#
_symmetry.space_group_name_H-M   'P 1'
#
loop_
_entity.id
_entity.type
_entity.pdbx_description
1 polymer ?
#
loop_
_entity_poly.entity_id
_entity_poly.type
_entity_poly.pdbx_seq_one_letter_code
_entity_poly.pdbx_strand_id
1 'polypeptide(L)' 'KYYDREGNIFTVEHSGYAARVIQHEVDHLNGIRFPERIGEQGVLHWVEEGDIPEYGLNWQNWPSCSWDDWLEVRDGCR' A
#
# COMPACT_ATOMS: atom_id res chain seq x y z
N LYS A 1 -19.37 0.10 -7.67
CA LYS A 1 -20.47 1.08 -7.48
C LYS A 1 -20.10 1.98 -6.32
N TYR A 2 -20.36 3.27 -6.41
CA TYR A 2 -20.09 4.22 -5.33
C TYR A 2 -21.08 5.38 -5.39
N TYR A 3 -21.16 6.15 -4.31
CA TYR A 3 -21.87 7.42 -4.26
C TYR A 3 -20.87 8.57 -4.34
N ASP A 4 -21.20 9.60 -5.09
CA ASP A 4 -20.46 10.86 -5.03
C ASP A 4 -20.80 11.65 -3.76
N ARG A 5 -20.25 12.86 -3.64
CA ARG A 5 -20.48 13.75 -2.49
C ARG A 5 -21.92 14.26 -2.38
N GLU A 6 -22.69 14.19 -3.46
CA GLU A 6 -24.09 14.61 -3.53
C GLU A 6 -25.06 13.43 -3.33
N GLY A 7 -24.54 12.20 -3.22
CA GLY A 7 -25.33 10.98 -3.07
C GLY A 7 -25.82 10.39 -4.39
N ASN A 8 -25.32 10.85 -5.53
CA ASN A 8 -25.64 10.26 -6.83
C ASN A 8 -24.89 8.93 -6.98
N ILE A 9 -25.57 7.90 -7.53
CA ILE A 9 -25.00 6.56 -7.70
C ILE A 9 -24.25 6.43 -9.03
N PHE A 10 -23.03 5.90 -8.97
CA PHE A 10 -22.20 5.61 -10.14
C PHE A 10 -21.83 4.12 -10.21
N THR A 11 -21.82 3.60 -11.44
CA THR A 11 -21.26 2.28 -11.77
C THR A 11 -20.25 2.49 -12.90
N VAL A 12 -18.97 2.35 -12.59
CA VAL A 12 -17.86 2.61 -13.50
C VAL A 12 -16.89 1.45 -13.43
N GLU A 13 -16.32 1.07 -14.58
CA GLU A 13 -15.22 0.12 -14.69
C GLU A 13 -13.92 0.90 -14.89
N HIS A 14 -12.89 0.53 -14.12
CA HIS A 14 -11.56 1.11 -14.21
C HIS A 14 -10.54 0.01 -14.49
N SER A 15 -9.45 0.37 -15.16
CA SER A 15 -8.33 -0.53 -15.45
C SER A 15 -6.98 0.15 -15.14
N GLY A 16 -5.91 -0.65 -15.10
CA GLY A 16 -4.55 -0.16 -14.91
C GLY A 16 -4.33 0.56 -13.57
N TYR A 17 -3.66 1.71 -13.64
CA TYR A 17 -3.26 2.48 -12.45
C TYR A 17 -4.46 2.96 -11.62
N ALA A 18 -5.50 3.50 -12.29
CA ALA A 18 -6.71 3.99 -11.61
C ALA A 18 -7.41 2.87 -10.83
N ALA A 19 -7.51 1.67 -11.41
CA ALA A 19 -8.07 0.52 -10.71
C ALA A 19 -7.25 0.16 -9.46
N ARG A 20 -5.91 0.20 -9.53
CA ARG A 20 -5.04 -0.12 -8.39
C ARG A 20 -5.22 0.87 -7.25
N VAL A 21 -5.26 2.17 -7.55
CA VAL A 21 -5.50 3.22 -6.54
C VAL A 21 -6.87 3.00 -5.89
N ILE A 22 -7.93 2.81 -6.68
CA ILE A 22 -9.28 2.60 -6.13
C ILE A 22 -9.33 1.35 -5.24
N GLN A 23 -8.69 0.25 -5.64
CA GLN A 23 -8.60 -0.96 -4.83
C GLN A 23 -7.87 -0.70 -3.49
N HIS A 24 -6.77 0.05 -3.51
CA HIS A 24 -6.04 0.44 -2.30
C HIS A 24 -6.90 1.25 -1.33
N GLU A 25 -7.60 2.26 -1.83
CA GLU A 25 -8.48 3.08 -0.97
C GLU A 25 -9.67 2.27 -0.42
N VAL A 26 -10.21 1.34 -1.20
CA VAL A 26 -11.27 0.42 -0.73
C VAL A 26 -10.75 -0.56 0.31
N ASP A 27 -9.51 -1.05 0.17
CA ASP A 27 -8.88 -1.93 1.16
C ASP A 27 -8.80 -1.27 2.54
N HIS A 28 -8.51 0.03 2.60
CA HIS A 28 -8.54 0.79 3.85
C HIS A 28 -9.91 0.80 4.55
N LEU A 29 -11.02 0.80 3.79
CA LEU A 29 -12.37 0.70 4.37
C LEU A 29 -12.61 -0.66 5.03
N ASN A 30 -11.86 -1.69 4.65
CA ASN A 30 -11.93 -3.04 5.19
C ASN A 30 -10.82 -3.32 6.21
N GLY A 31 -10.05 -2.29 6.62
CA GLY A 31 -8.93 -2.44 7.55
C GLY A 31 -7.70 -3.13 6.96
N ILE A 32 -7.64 -3.29 5.63
CA ILE A 32 -6.52 -3.91 4.92
C ILE A 32 -5.53 -2.82 4.51
N ARG A 33 -4.24 -3.05 4.74
CA ARG A 33 -3.14 -2.21 4.27
C ARG A 33 -2.39 -2.91 3.13
N PHE A 34 -1.75 -2.15 2.26
CA PHE A 34 -1.14 -2.70 1.04
C PHE A 34 -0.15 -3.86 1.26
N PRO A 35 0.66 -3.93 2.35
CA PRO A 35 1.59 -5.04 2.51
C PRO A 35 0.88 -6.39 2.67
N GLU A 36 -0.34 -6.39 3.22
CA GLU A 36 -1.15 -7.60 3.41
C GLU A 36 -1.64 -8.20 2.09
N ARG A 37 -1.71 -7.40 1.02
CA ARG A 37 -2.00 -7.86 -0.35
C ARG A 37 -0.77 -8.42 -1.06
N ILE A 38 0.43 -8.14 -0.57
CA ILE A 38 1.68 -8.67 -1.11
C ILE A 38 1.94 -10.05 -0.50
N GLY A 39 1.90 -10.16 0.83
CA GLY A 39 1.91 -11.45 1.56
C GLY A 39 3.17 -12.31 1.39
N GLU A 40 4.18 -11.83 0.67
CA GLU A 40 5.44 -12.50 0.41
C GLU A 40 6.56 -11.85 1.23
N GLN A 41 7.41 -12.67 1.85
CA GLN A 41 8.60 -12.18 2.54
C GLN A 41 9.66 -11.73 1.53
N GLY A 42 10.42 -10.69 1.88
CA GLY A 42 11.58 -10.28 1.11
C GLY A 42 11.31 -9.32 -0.05
N VAL A 43 10.06 -8.91 -0.27
CA VAL A 43 9.68 -7.97 -1.35
C VAL A 43 9.29 -6.57 -0.85
N LEU A 44 9.15 -6.41 0.47
CA LEU A 44 8.90 -5.13 1.10
C LEU A 44 10.22 -4.44 1.41
N HIS A 45 10.27 -3.12 1.26
CA HIS A 45 11.38 -2.30 1.70
C HIS A 45 10.89 -1.35 2.79
N TRP A 46 11.67 -1.22 3.86
CA TRP A 46 11.50 -0.14 4.81
C TRP A 46 12.38 1.03 4.35
N VAL A 47 11.79 2.20 4.15
CA VAL A 47 12.48 3.37 3.61
C VAL A 47 12.15 4.55 4.51
N GLU A 48 13.17 5.11 5.16
CA GLU A 48 13.03 6.32 5.95
C GLU A 48 12.89 7.54 5.02
N GLU A 49 12.25 8.61 5.50
CA GLU A 49 11.99 9.81 4.68
C GLU A 49 13.28 10.42 4.09
N GLY A 50 14.37 10.41 4.88
CA GLY A 50 15.68 10.89 4.45
C GLY A 50 16.32 10.05 3.35
N ASP A 51 15.91 8.79 3.21
CA ASP A 51 16.51 7.82 2.29
C ASP A 51 15.76 7.74 0.96
N ILE A 52 14.59 8.38 0.82
CA ILE A 52 13.77 8.37 -0.40
C ILE A 52 14.59 8.72 -1.67
N PRO A 53 15.48 9.74 -1.66
CA PRO A 53 16.30 10.04 -2.84
C PRO A 53 17.24 8.91 -3.24
N GLU A 54 17.88 8.25 -2.26
CA GLU A 54 18.81 7.13 -2.52
C GLU A 54 18.05 5.87 -2.93
N TYR A 55 16.93 5.60 -2.28
CA TYR A 55 16.04 4.49 -2.59
C TYR A 55 15.64 4.50 -4.07
N GLY A 56 15.24 5.66 -4.61
CA GLY A 56 14.88 5.79 -6.02
C GLY A 56 16.00 5.39 -7.00
N LEU A 57 17.27 5.53 -6.59
CA LEU A 57 18.44 5.20 -7.41
C LEU A 57 18.92 3.75 -7.23
N ASN A 58 18.71 3.15 -6.06
CA ASN A 58 19.34 1.87 -5.69
C ASN A 58 18.37 0.83 -5.08
N TRP A 59 17.05 0.97 -5.31
CA TRP A 59 16.03 0.11 -4.68
C TRP A 59 16.26 -1.40 -4.89
N GLN A 60 16.89 -1.82 -5.98
CA GLN A 60 17.15 -3.24 -6.28
C GLN A 60 18.11 -3.90 -5.27
N ASN A 61 18.97 -3.11 -4.64
CA ASN A 61 19.92 -3.57 -3.63
C ASN A 61 19.49 -3.15 -2.21
N TRP A 62 18.28 -2.60 -2.05
CA TRP A 62 17.78 -2.17 -0.76
C TRP A 62 17.47 -3.39 0.13
N PRO A 63 17.80 -3.35 1.43
CA PRO A 63 17.46 -4.44 2.33
C PRO A 63 15.95 -4.62 2.41
N SER A 64 15.52 -5.88 2.36
CA SER A 64 14.12 -6.21 2.56
C SER A 64 13.71 -6.10 4.02
N CYS A 65 12.48 -5.63 4.21
CA CYS A 65 11.76 -5.57 5.46
C CYS A 65 11.16 -6.95 5.73
N SER A 66 11.30 -7.45 6.97
CA SER A 66 10.68 -8.71 7.36
C SER A 66 9.18 -8.54 7.58
N TRP A 67 8.45 -9.67 7.64
CA TRP A 67 7.03 -9.61 7.98
C TRP A 67 6.80 -9.25 9.44
N ASP A 68 7.73 -9.61 10.33
CA ASP A 68 7.68 -9.23 11.74
C ASP A 68 7.84 -7.71 11.92
N ASP A 69 8.76 -7.08 11.19
CA ASP A 69 8.92 -5.61 11.17
C ASP A 69 7.60 -4.91 10.79
N TRP A 70 6.89 -5.45 9.78
CA TRP A 70 5.58 -4.93 9.39
C TRP A 70 4.52 -5.12 10.48
N LEU A 71 4.48 -6.28 11.13
CA LEU A 71 3.53 -6.57 12.20
C LEU A 71 3.71 -5.61 13.37
N GLU A 72 4.94 -5.30 13.76
CA GLU A 72 5.22 -4.33 14.82
C GLU A 72 4.65 -2.94 14.50
N VAL A 73 4.80 -2.48 13.26
CA VAL A 73 4.28 -1.19 12.79
C VAL A 73 2.76 -1.20 12.73
N ARG A 74 2.17 -2.28 12.21
CA ARG A 74 0.71 -2.43 12.12
C ARG A 74 0.07 -2.40 13.51
N ASP A 75 0.70 -3.05 14.48
CA ASP A 75 0.18 -3.21 15.84
C ASP A 75 0.56 -2.03 16.77
N GLY A 76 1.33 -1.06 16.27
CA GLY A 76 1.73 0.15 17.00
C GLY A 76 2.82 -0.10 18.06
N CYS A 77 3.60 -1.15 17.90
CA CYS A 77 4.73 -1.52 18.77
C CYS A 77 6.04 -0.82 18.39
N ARG A 78 6.08 -0.15 17.23
CA ARG A 78 7.21 0.61 16.68
C ARG A 78 6.81 2.05 16.36
#